data_AF-A0AB34GJI3-F1
#
_entry.id   AF-A0AB34GJI3-F1
#
_cell.length_a   1.000
_cell.length_b   1.000
_cell.length_c   1.000
_cell.angle_alpha   90.00
_cell.angle_beta   90.00
_cell.angle_gamma   90.00
#
_symmetry.space_group_name_H-M   'P 1'
#
loop_
_entity.id
_entity.type
_entity.pdbx_description
1 polymer ?
#
loop_
_entity_poly.entity_id
_entity_poly.type
_entity_poly.pdbx_seq_one_letter_code
_entity_poly.pdbx_strand_id
1 'polypeptide(L)'
;MIICRRNLTKLSLIFSHMLAELKGIFPSGLFQGDTFRITKADAAEFWRKAFGEKTIVPWKSFRQALHEVHPISSGLEAMALKSTIDLTCNDYISVFEFDIFTRLFQPWSSLLRNWNSLAVTHPGYMAFLTYDEVKARLQKFIHKPGSYIFRLSCTRLGQWAIGYVTADGNILQTIPHNKPLFQALIDGFREGL
;
A
#
# COMPACT_ATOMS: atom_id res chain seq x y z
N MET A 1 24.31 -14.37 -4.02
CA MET A 1 23.92 -14.26 -2.59
C MET A 1 22.87 -13.17 -2.33
N ILE A 2 23.00 -11.96 -2.91
CA ILE A 2 22.09 -10.81 -2.64
C ILE A 2 20.66 -11.02 -3.17
N ILE A 3 20.47 -11.67 -4.33
CA ILE A 3 19.15 -11.91 -4.92
C ILE A 3 18.31 -12.85 -4.05
N CYS A 4 18.88 -13.96 -3.57
CA CYS A 4 18.17 -14.91 -2.71
C CYS A 4 17.72 -14.26 -1.40
N ARG A 5 18.57 -13.41 -0.78
CA ARG A 5 18.20 -12.65 0.43
C ARG A 5 17.03 -11.70 0.18
N ARG A 6 17.05 -10.97 -0.94
CA ARG A 6 15.94 -10.07 -1.32
C ARG A 6 14.64 -10.84 -1.58
N ASN A 7 14.72 -12.01 -2.22
CA ASN A 7 13.55 -12.87 -2.44
C ASN A 7 12.99 -13.40 -1.12
N LEU A 8 13.85 -13.80 -0.17
CA LEU A 8 13.42 -14.18 1.17
C LEU A 8 12.70 -13.04 1.89
N THR A 9 13.23 -11.81 1.83
CA THR A 9 12.55 -10.63 2.41
C THR A 9 11.18 -10.40 1.80
N LYS A 10 11.04 -10.55 0.47
CA LYS A 10 9.73 -10.47 -0.20
C LYS A 10 8.77 -11.55 0.29
N LEU A 11 9.21 -12.80 0.39
CA LEU A 11 8.39 -13.90 0.92
C LEU A 11 7.98 -13.63 2.38
N SER A 12 8.87 -13.11 3.21
CA SER A 12 8.55 -12.73 4.59
C SER A 12 7.45 -11.65 4.65
N LEU A 13 7.46 -10.69 3.71
CA LEU A 13 6.39 -9.70 3.61
C LEU A 13 5.07 -10.31 3.15
N ILE A 14 5.10 -11.22 2.17
CA ILE A 14 3.89 -11.95 1.72
C ILE A 14 3.30 -12.75 2.89
N PHE A 15 4.11 -13.50 3.65
CA PHE A 15 3.64 -14.21 4.85
C PHE A 15 3.05 -13.26 5.91
N SER A 16 3.66 -12.09 6.10
CA SER A 16 3.13 -11.05 6.99
C SER A 16 1.76 -10.56 6.52
N HIS A 17 1.55 -10.40 5.21
CA HIS A 17 0.27 -10.00 4.64
C HIS A 17 -0.79 -11.11 4.75
N MET A 18 -0.43 -12.35 4.43
CA MET A 18 -1.31 -13.52 4.59
C MET A 18 -1.78 -13.68 6.05
N LEU A 19 -0.88 -13.54 7.03
CA LEU A 19 -1.26 -13.64 8.44
C LEU A 19 -2.16 -12.48 8.87
N ALA A 20 -1.90 -11.27 8.39
CA ALA A 20 -2.73 -10.12 8.72
C ALA A 20 -4.14 -10.23 8.10
N GLU A 21 -4.23 -10.69 6.85
CA GLU A 21 -5.50 -11.00 6.19
C GLU A 21 -6.25 -12.09 6.95
N LEU A 22 -5.59 -13.20 7.28
CA LEU A 22 -6.20 -14.30 8.03
C LEU A 22 -6.79 -13.81 9.36
N LYS A 23 -6.06 -12.96 10.10
CA LYS A 23 -6.56 -12.34 11.33
C LYS A 23 -7.68 -11.32 11.10
N GLY A 24 -7.68 -10.64 9.96
CA GLY A 24 -8.73 -9.68 9.59
C GLY A 24 -10.04 -10.36 9.16
N ILE A 25 -9.95 -11.51 8.49
CA ILE A 25 -11.11 -12.29 8.03
C ILE A 25 -11.61 -13.26 9.10
N PHE A 26 -10.72 -13.80 9.94
CA PHE A 26 -11.04 -14.72 11.04
C PHE A 26 -10.63 -14.15 12.40
N PRO A 27 -11.18 -12.99 12.83
CA PRO A 27 -10.89 -12.46 14.16
C PRO A 27 -11.30 -13.47 15.23
N SER A 28 -10.37 -13.76 16.15
CA SER A 28 -10.54 -14.80 17.17
C SER A 28 -10.90 -16.19 16.64
N GLY A 29 -10.55 -16.49 15.38
CA GLY A 29 -10.82 -17.77 14.71
C GLY A 29 -12.23 -17.93 14.14
N LEU A 30 -13.07 -16.89 14.23
CA LEU A 30 -14.44 -16.91 13.69
C LEU A 30 -14.49 -16.15 12.36
N PHE A 31 -15.09 -16.75 11.34
CA PHE A 31 -15.25 -16.10 10.05
C PHE A 31 -16.12 -14.84 10.17
N GLN A 32 -15.60 -13.71 9.70
CA GLN A 32 -16.28 -12.41 9.62
C GLN A 32 -15.99 -11.70 8.28
N GLY A 33 -15.66 -12.47 7.23
CA GLY A 33 -15.31 -11.92 5.93
C GLY A 33 -16.50 -11.33 5.16
N ASP A 34 -17.71 -11.78 5.45
CA ASP A 34 -18.98 -11.30 4.89
C ASP A 34 -19.44 -9.98 5.52
N THR A 35 -19.01 -9.74 6.76
CA THR A 35 -19.33 -8.55 7.57
C THR A 35 -18.14 -7.60 7.71
N PHE A 36 -17.08 -7.82 6.92
CA PHE A 36 -15.87 -7.02 6.94
C PHE A 36 -16.16 -5.54 6.62
N ARG A 37 -15.62 -4.63 7.43
CA ARG A 37 -15.85 -3.19 7.29
C ARG A 37 -14.72 -2.51 6.55
N ILE A 38 -14.96 -2.14 5.29
CA ILE A 38 -14.06 -1.27 4.53
C ILE A 38 -14.09 0.15 5.15
N THR A 39 -12.91 0.71 5.39
CA THR A 39 -12.70 1.96 6.14
C THR A 39 -13.19 3.19 5.39
N LYS A 40 -13.08 3.20 4.06
CA LYS A 40 -13.47 4.33 3.21
C LYS A 40 -14.87 4.11 2.67
N ALA A 41 -15.80 5.00 2.99
CA ALA A 41 -17.22 4.85 2.65
C ALA A 41 -17.47 4.64 1.14
N ASP A 42 -16.85 5.44 0.28
CA ASP A 42 -17.02 5.30 -1.18
C ASP A 42 -16.49 3.96 -1.70
N ALA A 43 -15.39 3.48 -1.14
CA ALA A 43 -14.83 2.17 -1.47
C ALA A 43 -15.73 1.04 -0.97
N ALA A 44 -16.29 1.18 0.24
CA ALA A 44 -17.24 0.22 0.80
C ALA A 44 -18.48 0.09 -0.09
N GLU A 45 -19.00 1.23 -0.57
CA GLU A 45 -20.14 1.28 -1.47
C GLU A 45 -19.84 0.60 -2.82
N PHE A 46 -18.66 0.86 -3.38
CA PHE A 46 -18.21 0.16 -4.60
C PHE A 46 -18.20 -1.36 -4.40
N TRP A 47 -17.56 -1.86 -3.34
CA TRP A 47 -17.44 -3.29 -3.10
C TRP A 47 -18.80 -3.94 -2.93
N ARG A 48 -19.67 -3.32 -2.12
CA ARG A 48 -21.04 -3.78 -1.89
C ARG A 48 -21.85 -3.84 -3.18
N LYS A 49 -21.75 -2.82 -4.04
CA LYS A 49 -22.48 -2.77 -5.32
C LYS A 49 -21.96 -3.80 -6.33
N ALA A 50 -20.65 -4.02 -6.40
CA ALA A 50 -20.05 -4.91 -7.39
C ALA A 50 -20.04 -6.39 -6.96
N PHE A 51 -19.85 -6.66 -5.67
CA PHE A 51 -19.56 -8.01 -5.16
C PHE A 51 -20.44 -8.44 -3.98
N GLY A 52 -21.30 -7.57 -3.46
CA GLY A 52 -22.12 -7.85 -2.29
C GLY A 52 -21.26 -8.11 -1.05
N GLU A 53 -21.51 -9.24 -0.39
CA GLU A 53 -20.81 -9.67 0.83
C GLU A 53 -19.66 -10.64 0.53
N LYS A 54 -19.22 -10.76 -0.74
CA LYS A 54 -18.08 -11.61 -1.08
C LYS A 54 -16.82 -11.13 -0.37
N THR A 55 -16.16 -12.03 0.33
CA THR A 55 -14.86 -11.76 0.98
C THR A 55 -13.70 -11.72 -0.01
N ILE A 56 -13.79 -12.47 -1.10
CA ILE A 56 -12.72 -12.63 -2.08
C ILE A 56 -13.28 -12.79 -3.48
N VAL A 57 -12.62 -12.18 -4.47
CA VAL A 57 -13.02 -12.24 -5.88
C VAL A 57 -11.81 -12.50 -6.79
N PRO A 58 -11.97 -13.21 -7.91
CA PRO A 58 -10.88 -13.37 -8.87
C PRO A 58 -10.41 -12.01 -9.41
N TRP A 59 -9.10 -11.85 -9.62
CA TRP A 59 -8.51 -10.61 -10.19
C TRP A 59 -9.22 -10.14 -11.46
N LYS A 60 -9.58 -11.06 -12.35
CA LYS A 60 -10.30 -10.74 -13.60
C LYS A 60 -11.63 -10.03 -13.33
N SER A 61 -12.42 -10.55 -12.39
CA SER A 61 -13.71 -9.97 -12.00
C SER A 61 -13.51 -8.64 -11.28
N PHE A 62 -12.51 -8.56 -10.40
CA PHE A 62 -12.16 -7.30 -9.72
C PHE A 62 -11.79 -6.20 -10.70
N ARG A 63 -10.87 -6.50 -11.63
CA ARG A 63 -10.39 -5.57 -12.66
C ARG A 63 -11.53 -5.03 -13.49
N GLN A 64 -12.45 -5.89 -13.93
CA GLN A 64 -13.59 -5.48 -14.76
C GLN A 64 -14.49 -4.51 -13.99
N ALA A 65 -14.88 -4.84 -12.76
CA ALA A 65 -15.74 -3.96 -11.96
C ALA A 65 -15.05 -2.62 -11.64
N LEU A 66 -13.75 -2.65 -11.28
CA LEU A 66 -13.01 -1.44 -10.98
C LEU A 66 -12.88 -0.53 -12.22
N HIS A 67 -12.71 -1.11 -13.41
CA HIS A 67 -12.60 -0.36 -14.66
C HIS A 67 -13.81 0.53 -14.95
N GLU A 68 -15.02 0.09 -14.58
CA GLU A 68 -16.27 0.85 -14.79
C GLU A 68 -16.30 2.19 -14.01
N VAL A 69 -15.56 2.28 -12.90
CA VAL A 69 -15.52 3.48 -12.04
C VAL A 69 -14.17 4.19 -12.06
N HIS A 70 -13.10 3.44 -12.31
CA HIS A 70 -11.74 3.91 -12.41
C HIS A 70 -11.09 3.24 -13.63
N PRO A 71 -11.15 3.90 -14.81
CA PRO A 71 -10.63 3.33 -16.05
C PRO A 71 -9.16 2.92 -15.93
N ILE A 72 -8.88 1.71 -16.38
CA ILE A 72 -7.53 1.11 -16.46
C ILE A 72 -7.13 1.11 -17.93
N SER A 73 -6.11 1.89 -18.27
CA SER A 73 -5.80 2.33 -19.63
C SER A 73 -5.07 1.26 -20.46
N SER A 74 -4.36 0.33 -19.81
CA SER A 74 -3.56 -0.68 -20.53
C SER A 74 -3.40 -1.99 -19.75
N GLY A 75 -2.95 -3.03 -20.47
CA GLY A 75 -2.58 -4.32 -19.85
C GLY A 75 -1.38 -4.20 -18.89
N LEU A 76 -0.41 -3.33 -19.20
CA LEU A 76 0.74 -3.07 -18.33
C LEU A 76 0.30 -2.38 -17.03
N GLU A 77 -0.59 -1.38 -17.14
CA GLU A 77 -1.18 -0.71 -15.97
C GLU A 77 -1.95 -1.72 -15.11
N ALA A 78 -2.73 -2.61 -15.73
CA ALA A 78 -3.45 -3.65 -15.02
C ALA A 78 -2.50 -4.61 -14.27
N MET A 79 -1.38 -5.00 -14.85
CA MET A 79 -0.39 -5.85 -14.18
C MET A 79 0.31 -5.14 -13.02
N ALA A 80 0.67 -3.87 -13.20
CA ALA A 80 1.25 -3.05 -12.13
C ALA A 80 0.26 -2.81 -10.99
N LEU A 81 -1.02 -2.60 -11.32
CA LEU A 81 -2.09 -2.46 -10.33
C LEU A 81 -2.25 -3.76 -9.56
N LYS A 82 -2.35 -4.90 -10.26
CA LYS A 82 -2.44 -6.24 -9.64
C LYS A 82 -1.32 -6.45 -8.64
N SER A 83 -0.06 -6.22 -9.03
CA SER A 83 1.09 -6.41 -8.13
C SER A 83 1.13 -5.46 -6.94
N THR A 84 0.31 -4.40 -6.95
CA THR A 84 0.15 -3.49 -5.82
C THR A 84 -0.96 -3.94 -4.86
N ILE A 85 -2.10 -4.44 -5.39
CA ILE A 85 -3.27 -4.80 -4.57
C ILE A 85 -3.26 -6.26 -4.10
N ASP A 86 -2.73 -7.18 -4.89
CA ASP A 86 -2.64 -8.63 -4.60
C ASP A 86 -1.44 -8.87 -3.67
N LEU A 87 -1.63 -8.54 -2.39
CA LEU A 87 -0.59 -8.61 -1.35
C LEU A 87 -0.22 -10.05 -1.02
N THR A 88 -1.16 -10.97 -1.17
CA THR A 88 -0.97 -12.41 -0.95
C THR A 88 -0.47 -13.16 -2.19
N CYS A 89 -0.42 -12.49 -3.35
CA CYS A 89 0.11 -13.00 -4.60
C CYS A 89 -0.58 -14.28 -5.10
N ASN A 90 -1.91 -14.33 -5.05
CA ASN A 90 -2.70 -15.53 -5.31
C ASN A 90 -3.71 -15.40 -6.47
N ASP A 91 -3.68 -14.30 -7.25
CA ASP A 91 -4.62 -14.01 -8.35
C ASP A 91 -6.07 -13.71 -7.92
N TYR A 92 -6.30 -13.53 -6.62
CA TYR A 92 -7.55 -13.04 -6.05
C TYR A 92 -7.34 -11.71 -5.35
N ILE A 93 -8.43 -10.99 -5.16
CA ILE A 93 -8.47 -9.76 -4.36
C ILE A 93 -9.47 -9.98 -3.24
N SER A 94 -9.01 -9.89 -2.00
CA SER A 94 -9.90 -9.91 -0.84
C SER A 94 -10.43 -8.52 -0.50
N VAL A 95 -11.54 -8.49 0.25
CA VAL A 95 -12.10 -7.27 0.85
C VAL A 95 -11.09 -6.59 1.77
N PHE A 96 -10.19 -7.37 2.39
CA PHE A 96 -9.11 -6.88 3.25
C PHE A 96 -8.00 -6.20 2.45
N GLU A 97 -7.52 -6.83 1.38
CA GLU A 97 -6.53 -6.23 0.45
C GLU A 97 -7.08 -4.94 -0.19
N PHE A 98 -8.37 -4.96 -0.54
CA PHE A 98 -9.05 -3.79 -1.07
C PHE A 98 -9.18 -2.64 -0.07
N ASP A 99 -9.49 -2.91 1.20
CA ASP A 99 -9.47 -1.89 2.26
C ASP A 99 -8.08 -1.25 2.40
N ILE A 100 -7.03 -2.07 2.43
CA ILE A 100 -5.64 -1.57 2.52
C ILE A 100 -5.32 -0.67 1.34
N PHE A 101 -5.61 -1.11 0.12
CA PHE A 101 -5.32 -0.36 -1.11
C PHE A 101 -6.03 1.00 -1.12
N THR A 102 -7.33 1.01 -0.80
CA THR A 102 -8.14 2.24 -0.84
C THR A 102 -7.79 3.23 0.26
N ARG A 103 -7.27 2.76 1.41
CA ARG A 103 -6.70 3.62 2.45
C ARG A 103 -5.36 4.22 2.03
N LEU A 104 -4.50 3.45 1.38
CA LEU A 104 -3.18 3.93 0.94
C LEU A 104 -3.30 5.01 -0.14
N PHE A 105 -4.19 4.81 -1.12
CA PHE A 105 -4.30 5.66 -2.30
C PHE A 105 -5.54 6.59 -2.29
N GLN A 106 -6.06 6.86 -1.10
CA GLN A 106 -7.16 7.81 -0.89
C GLN A 106 -6.84 9.24 -1.42
N PRO A 107 -7.87 10.04 -1.79
CA PRO A 107 -9.30 9.73 -1.77
C PRO A 107 -9.74 8.81 -2.93
N TRP A 108 -10.88 8.15 -2.76
CA TRP A 108 -11.48 7.24 -3.77
C TRP A 108 -11.67 7.92 -5.12
N SER A 109 -12.19 9.15 -5.13
CA SER A 109 -12.46 9.92 -6.36
C SER A 109 -11.26 10.06 -7.30
N SER A 110 -10.02 9.95 -6.80
CA SER A 110 -8.80 9.98 -7.61
C SER A 110 -7.88 8.77 -7.37
N LEU A 111 -8.44 7.63 -6.99
CA LEU A 111 -7.73 6.41 -6.55
C LEU A 111 -6.56 6.03 -7.48
N LEU A 112 -6.83 5.73 -8.75
CA LEU A 112 -5.79 5.30 -9.68
C LEU A 112 -4.83 6.41 -10.09
N ARG A 113 -5.27 7.68 -10.06
CA ARG A 113 -4.36 8.82 -10.26
C ARG A 113 -3.37 8.92 -9.11
N ASN A 114 -3.84 8.80 -7.87
CA ASN A 114 -3.00 8.82 -6.68
C ASN A 114 -2.04 7.63 -6.68
N TRP A 115 -2.52 6.43 -7.00
CA TRP A 115 -1.67 5.24 -7.15
C TRP A 115 -0.59 5.44 -8.21
N ASN A 116 -0.95 5.92 -9.40
CA ASN A 116 0.04 6.19 -10.45
C ASN A 116 1.08 7.22 -9.97
N SER A 117 0.63 8.37 -9.48
CA SER A 117 1.53 9.45 -9.04
C SER A 117 2.42 9.07 -7.88
N LEU A 118 1.95 8.22 -6.94
CA LEU A 118 2.67 7.89 -5.71
C LEU A 118 3.45 6.58 -5.79
N ALA A 119 2.97 5.56 -6.49
CA ALA A 119 3.57 4.23 -6.50
C ALA A 119 4.18 3.81 -7.84
N VAL A 120 3.73 4.40 -8.96
CA VAL A 120 4.25 4.07 -10.29
C VAL A 120 5.35 5.03 -10.70
N THR A 121 5.13 6.35 -10.54
CA THR A 121 6.04 7.37 -11.07
C THR A 121 6.93 8.02 -10.01
N HIS A 122 6.58 7.92 -8.72
CA HIS A 122 7.31 8.66 -7.69
C HIS A 122 8.68 8.03 -7.38
N PRO A 123 9.81 8.75 -7.54
CA PRO A 123 11.14 8.19 -7.31
C PRO A 123 11.42 7.85 -5.83
N GLY A 124 10.71 8.53 -4.91
CA GLY A 124 10.76 8.25 -3.48
C GLY A 124 10.03 6.98 -3.04
N TYR A 125 9.15 6.41 -3.88
CA TYR A 125 8.45 5.18 -3.51
C TYR A 125 9.36 3.97 -3.59
N MET A 126 9.30 3.13 -2.55
CA MET A 126 10.05 1.89 -2.48
C MET A 126 9.12 0.74 -2.09
N ALA A 127 8.81 -0.12 -3.07
CA ALA A 127 8.05 -1.33 -2.84
C ALA A 127 8.87 -2.38 -2.06
N PHE A 128 8.20 -3.11 -1.16
CA PHE A 128 8.76 -4.24 -0.41
C PHE A 128 10.07 -3.92 0.35
N LEU A 129 10.13 -2.77 1.04
CA LEU A 129 11.21 -2.45 1.97
C LEU A 129 10.78 -2.63 3.43
N THR A 130 11.71 -3.09 4.25
CA THR A 130 11.58 -3.11 5.71
C THR A 130 12.09 -1.81 6.35
N TYR A 131 11.90 -1.66 7.67
CA TYR A 131 12.44 -0.54 8.44
C TYR A 131 13.98 -0.45 8.34
N ASP A 132 14.67 -1.58 8.45
CA ASP A 132 16.13 -1.63 8.43
C ASP A 132 16.69 -1.32 7.04
N GLU A 133 16.01 -1.78 5.98
CA GLU A 133 16.45 -1.50 4.62
C GLU A 133 16.23 -0.03 4.23
N VAL A 134 15.21 0.64 4.78
CA VAL A 134 15.05 2.10 4.66
C VAL A 134 16.26 2.81 5.27
N LYS A 135 16.65 2.44 6.50
CA LYS A 135 17.82 3.01 7.17
C LYS A 135 19.10 2.78 6.37
N ALA A 136 19.34 1.55 5.91
CA ALA A 136 20.51 1.23 5.10
C ALA A 136 20.56 2.00 3.77
N ARG A 137 19.40 2.27 3.16
CA ARG A 137 19.31 3.03 1.90
C ARG A 137 19.59 4.52 2.12
N LEU A 138 18.99 5.12 3.14
CA LEU A 138 19.16 6.53 3.48
C LEU A 138 20.55 6.84 4.06
N GLN A 139 21.25 5.85 4.60
CA GLN A 139 22.63 6.01 5.10
C GLN A 139 23.58 6.57 4.03
N LYS A 140 23.34 6.26 2.74
CA LYS A 140 24.12 6.77 1.61
C LYS A 140 23.93 8.27 1.37
N PHE A 141 22.85 8.84 1.91
CA PHE A 141 22.46 10.23 1.77
C PHE A 141 22.52 10.98 3.11
N ILE A 142 23.24 10.44 4.10
CA ILE A 142 23.28 11.00 5.47
C ILE A 142 23.81 12.45 5.51
N HIS A 143 24.67 12.82 4.55
CA HIS A 143 25.19 14.18 4.40
C HIS A 143 24.34 15.08 3.49
N LYS A 144 23.14 14.62 3.12
CA LYS A 144 22.18 15.36 2.31
C LYS A 144 20.83 15.41 3.04
N PRO A 145 20.67 16.33 4.01
CA PRO A 145 19.39 16.59 4.66
C PRO A 145 18.26 16.80 3.64
N GLY A 146 17.04 16.37 3.99
CA GLY A 146 15.89 16.36 3.07
C GLY A 146 15.81 15.14 2.15
N SER A 147 16.80 14.23 2.19
CA SER A 147 16.72 12.99 1.42
C SER A 147 15.69 12.06 2.05
N TYR A 148 14.69 11.63 1.27
CA TYR A 148 13.59 10.80 1.79
C TYR A 148 13.20 9.67 0.83
N ILE A 149 12.56 8.66 1.41
CA ILE A 149 11.85 7.58 0.70
C ILE A 149 10.60 7.22 1.50
N PHE A 150 9.60 6.62 0.86
CA PHE A 150 8.42 6.11 1.53
C PHE A 150 8.01 4.74 1.02
N ARG A 151 7.29 4.02 1.86
CA ARG A 151 6.87 2.64 1.65
C ARG A 151 5.57 2.33 2.41
N LEU A 152 4.99 1.18 2.15
CA LEU A 152 3.92 0.64 2.99
C LEU A 152 4.47 0.29 4.38
N SER A 153 3.68 0.54 5.42
CA SER A 153 3.99 0.09 6.78
C SER A 153 3.67 -1.40 6.93
N CYS A 154 4.66 -2.20 7.33
CA CYS A 154 4.49 -3.65 7.54
C CYS A 154 3.72 -3.97 8.82
N THR A 155 3.81 -3.11 9.84
CA THR A 155 3.16 -3.32 11.15
C THR A 155 1.82 -2.62 11.26
N ARG A 156 1.53 -1.65 10.38
CA ARG A 156 0.25 -0.93 10.31
C ARG A 156 -0.24 -0.91 8.85
N LEU A 157 -0.77 -2.05 8.38
CA LEU A 157 -1.27 -2.16 7.01
C LEU A 157 -2.35 -1.11 6.72
N GLY A 158 -2.33 -0.58 5.49
CA GLY A 158 -3.15 0.56 5.08
C GLY A 158 -2.63 1.91 5.56
N GLN A 159 -1.38 1.99 6.04
CA GLN A 159 -0.68 3.23 6.37
C GLN A 159 0.68 3.29 5.69
N TRP A 160 1.16 4.50 5.46
CA TRP A 160 2.47 4.77 4.88
C TRP A 160 3.53 4.95 5.96
N ALA A 161 4.77 4.62 5.64
CA ALA A 161 5.95 4.96 6.44
C ALA A 161 6.91 5.78 5.56
N ILE A 162 7.29 6.97 6.03
CA ILE A 162 8.22 7.89 5.36
C ILE A 162 9.51 7.90 6.16
N GLY A 163 10.63 7.56 5.53
CA GLY A 163 11.96 7.75 6.08
C GLY A 163 12.64 8.96 5.47
N TYR A 164 13.31 9.78 6.28
CA TYR A 164 13.98 10.99 5.83
C TYR A 164 15.26 11.25 6.64
N VAL A 165 16.17 12.03 6.04
CA VAL A 165 17.42 12.49 6.66
C VAL A 165 17.22 13.89 7.21
N THR A 166 17.39 14.05 8.52
CA THR A 166 17.22 15.32 9.23
C THR A 166 18.43 16.26 9.04
N ALA A 167 18.28 17.53 9.43
CA ALA A 167 19.33 18.54 9.33
C ALA A 167 20.59 18.22 10.15
N ASP A 168 20.44 17.52 11.26
CA ASP A 168 21.52 17.03 12.13
C ASP A 168 22.14 15.70 11.64
N GLY A 169 21.74 15.20 10.47
CA GLY A 169 22.32 14.00 9.87
C GLY A 169 21.85 12.70 10.52
N ASN A 170 20.63 12.67 11.06
CA ASN A 170 19.97 11.47 11.57
C ASN A 170 18.96 10.91 10.57
N ILE A 171 18.64 9.62 10.67
CA ILE A 171 17.60 8.99 9.85
C ILE A 171 16.40 8.68 10.75
N LEU A 172 15.28 9.32 10.46
CA LEU A 172 14.02 9.09 11.16
C LEU A 172 12.99 8.45 10.22
N GLN A 173 12.03 7.72 10.79
CA GLN A 173 10.86 7.21 10.07
C GLN A 173 9.59 7.63 10.80
N THR A 174 8.60 8.12 10.05
CA THR A 174 7.29 8.55 10.57
C THR A 174 6.16 7.90 9.81
N ILE A 175 5.00 7.79 10.46
CA ILE A 175 3.75 7.32 9.86
C ILE A 175 2.77 8.51 9.85
N PRO A 176 2.40 9.04 8.68
CA PRO A 176 1.44 10.13 8.61
C PRO A 176 0.09 9.71 9.21
N HIS A 177 -0.44 10.54 10.10
CA HIS A 177 -1.73 10.34 10.74
C HIS A 177 -2.81 11.24 10.13
N ASN A 178 -3.99 10.67 9.87
CA ASN A 178 -5.21 11.38 9.46
C ASN A 178 -5.08 12.29 8.22
N LYS A 179 -4.09 12.07 7.35
CA LYS A 179 -3.94 12.79 6.08
C LYS A 179 -3.53 11.86 4.93
N PRO A 180 -3.94 12.14 3.68
CA PRO A 180 -3.43 11.43 2.51
C PRO A 180 -1.91 11.59 2.37
N LEU A 181 -1.24 10.60 1.76
CA LEU A 181 0.23 10.62 1.61
C LEU A 181 0.71 11.85 0.84
N PHE A 182 0.05 12.21 -0.27
CA PHE A 182 0.47 13.37 -1.07
C PHE A 182 0.47 14.66 -0.25
N GLN A 183 -0.48 14.84 0.66
CA GLN A 183 -0.53 16.02 1.52
C GLN A 183 0.62 16.00 2.53
N ALA A 184 0.91 14.84 3.13
CA ALA A 184 2.05 14.69 4.02
C ALA A 184 3.39 15.00 3.32
N LEU A 185 3.55 14.62 2.05
CA LEU A 185 4.74 14.92 1.26
C LEU A 185 4.83 16.41 0.89
N ILE A 186 3.70 17.05 0.54
CA ILE A 186 3.66 18.48 0.25
C ILE A 186 3.99 19.30 1.50
N ASP A 187 3.41 18.94 2.65
CA ASP A 187 3.67 19.61 3.93
C ASP A 187 5.16 19.46 4.30
N GLY A 188 5.69 18.24 4.25
CA GLY A 188 7.11 17.99 4.55
C GLY A 188 8.08 18.75 3.65
N PHE A 189 7.77 18.85 2.35
CA PHE A 189 8.57 19.66 1.42
C PHE A 189 8.54 21.16 1.77
N ARG A 190 7.38 21.69 2.18
CA ARG A 190 7.24 23.10 2.60
C ARG A 190 7.97 23.38 3.92
N GLU A 191 8.01 22.40 4.80
CA GLU A 191 8.70 22.49 6.10
C GLU A 191 10.22 22.25 5.99
N GLY A 192 10.72 21.86 4.80
CA GLY A 192 12.14 21.62 4.55
C GLY A 192 12.67 20.32 5.17
N LEU A 193 11.80 19.32 5.35
CA LEU A 193 12.12 17.98 5.88
C LEU A 193 12.72 17.05 4.83
#